data_AF-B1YCL1-F1
#
_entry.id   AF-B1YCL1-F1
#
_cell.length_a   1.000
_cell.length_b   1.000
_cell.length_c   1.000
_cell.angle_alpha   90.00
_cell.angle_beta   90.00
_cell.angle_gamma   90.00
#
_symmetry.space_group_name_H-M   'P 1'
#
loop_
_entity.id
_entity.type
_entity.pdbx_description
1 polymer ?
#
loop_
_entity_poly.entity_id
_entity_poly.type
_entity_poly.pdbx_seq_one_letter_code
_entity_poly.pdbx_strand_id
1 'polypeptide(L)'
;MACGEAEVVNTLRVRLGCSGGRPIDLGFARVVPDLVCGGVPVEVECLSTFYCGVGQALAYLYGVGRAALVLVADGPRPGLGDFLR
;
A
#
# COMPACT_ATOMS: atom_id res chain seq x y z
N MET A 1 -8.13 15.50 4.79
CA MET A 1 -6.74 15.64 5.27
C MET A 1 -6.05 14.37 4.85
N ALA A 2 -5.10 14.46 3.91
CA ALA A 2 -4.41 13.30 3.37
C ALA A 2 -3.30 12.90 4.35
N CYS A 3 -3.31 11.65 4.81
CA CYS A 3 -2.36 11.11 5.78
C CYS A 3 -0.91 11.00 5.26
N GLY A 4 -0.55 11.74 4.21
CA GLY A 4 0.75 11.63 3.54
C GLY A 4 0.89 10.39 2.65
N GLU A 5 -0.22 9.76 2.22
CA GLU A 5 -0.21 8.57 1.35
C GLU A 5 0.72 8.72 0.14
N ALA A 6 0.59 9.83 -0.60
CA ALA A 6 1.44 10.12 -1.77
C ALA A 6 2.94 10.24 -1.41
N GLU A 7 3.27 10.77 -0.22
CA GLU A 7 4.65 10.87 0.26
C GLU A 7 5.21 9.49 0.61
N VAL A 8 4.39 8.63 1.22
CA VAL A 8 4.74 7.24 1.52
C VAL A 8 4.93 6.45 0.23
N VAL A 9 4.03 6.56 -0.74
CA VAL A 9 4.17 5.94 -2.08
C VAL A 9 5.49 6.35 -2.73
N ASN A 10 5.80 7.64 -2.75
CA ASN A 10 7.07 8.14 -3.31
C ASN A 10 8.29 7.62 -2.53
N THR A 11 8.20 7.57 -1.19
CA THR A 11 9.27 7.05 -0.34
C THR A 11 9.54 5.59 -0.61
N LEU A 12 8.50 4.74 -0.66
CA LEU A 12 8.62 3.31 -0.94
C LEU A 12 9.20 3.09 -2.34
N ARG A 13 8.72 3.84 -3.35
CA ARG A 13 9.24 3.79 -4.71
C ARG A 13 10.75 4.04 -4.76
N VAL A 14 11.23 5.10 -4.11
CA VAL A 14 12.65 5.47 -4.12
C VAL A 14 13.51 4.56 -3.25
N ARG A 15 13.06 4.26 -2.03
CA ARG A 15 13.86 3.54 -1.03
C ARG A 15 13.91 2.04 -1.24
N LEU A 16 12.83 1.44 -1.74
CA LEU A 16 12.70 0.00 -1.95
C LEU A 16 12.78 -0.39 -3.43
N GLY A 17 13.02 0.58 -4.33
CA GLY A 17 13.12 0.33 -5.77
C GLY A 17 11.81 -0.18 -6.38
N CYS A 18 10.66 0.17 -5.80
CA CYS A 18 9.37 -0.23 -6.34
C CYS A 18 9.08 0.51 -7.65
N SER A 19 8.32 -0.11 -8.54
CA SER A 19 7.75 0.56 -9.71
C SER A 19 6.31 0.98 -9.45
N GLY A 20 5.76 1.84 -10.30
CA GLY A 20 4.32 2.07 -10.31
C GLY A 20 3.54 0.77 -10.58
N GLY A 21 2.29 0.76 -10.13
CA GLY A 21 1.34 -0.32 -10.37
C GLY A 21 1.19 -0.72 -11.82
N ARG A 22 0.87 -1.99 -12.03
CA ARG A 22 0.42 -2.51 -13.33
C ARG A 22 -0.96 -3.14 -13.16
N PRO A 23 -1.86 -3.02 -14.14
CA PRO A 23 -3.17 -3.65 -14.07
C PRO A 23 -3.08 -5.15 -13.83
N ILE A 24 -3.87 -5.64 -12.88
CA ILE A 24 -4.10 -7.05 -12.60
C ILE A 24 -5.50 -7.37 -13.12
N ASP A 25 -5.59 -8.35 -14.01
CA ASP A 25 -6.85 -8.83 -14.54
C ASP A 25 -7.34 -10.02 -13.70
N LEU A 26 -8.52 -9.87 -13.08
CA LEU A 26 -9.14 -10.88 -12.23
C LEU A 26 -10.15 -11.74 -13.02
N GLY A 27 -10.33 -11.49 -14.31
CA GLY A 27 -11.32 -12.14 -15.19
C GLY A 27 -12.72 -11.50 -15.15
N PHE A 28 -13.07 -10.84 -14.05
CA PHE A 28 -14.35 -10.10 -13.91
C PHE A 28 -14.17 -8.61 -13.56
N ALA A 29 -12.94 -8.22 -13.21
CA ALA A 29 -12.57 -6.85 -12.88
C ALA A 29 -11.08 -6.63 -13.15
N ARG A 30 -10.68 -5.36 -13.29
CA ARG A 30 -9.28 -4.95 -13.33
C ARG A 30 -8.99 -4.03 -12.16
N VAL A 31 -7.90 -4.32 -11.47
CA VAL A 31 -7.44 -3.54 -10.31
C VAL A 31 -5.99 -3.12 -10.53
N VAL A 32 -5.61 -1.96 -9.99
CA VAL A 32 -4.26 -1.39 -10.17
C VAL A 32 -3.70 -1.05 -8.78
N PRO A 33 -2.66 -1.74 -8.30
CA PRO A 33 -2.00 -1.39 -7.05
C PRO A 33 -1.28 -0.06 -7.18
N ASP A 34 -0.99 0.62 -6.07
CA ASP A 34 -0.18 1.83 -6.11
C ASP A 34 1.25 1.54 -6.60
N LEU A 35 1.82 0.45 -6.09
CA LEU A 35 3.20 0.06 -6.35
C LEU A 35 3.35 -1.44 -6.60
N VAL A 36 4.47 -1.80 -7.22
CA VAL A 36 4.97 -3.17 -7.27
C VAL A 36 6.41 -3.19 -6.77
N CYS A 37 6.64 -3.88 -5.65
CA CYS A 37 7.93 -4.00 -4.99
C CYS A 37 8.40 -5.45 -5.05
N GLY A 38 9.48 -5.77 -5.76
CA GLY A 38 9.96 -7.17 -5.88
C GLY A 38 8.93 -8.15 -6.46
N GLY A 39 8.01 -7.65 -7.30
CA GLY A 39 6.89 -8.43 -7.84
C GLY A 39 5.71 -8.62 -6.89
N VAL A 40 5.71 -7.98 -5.72
CA VAL A 40 4.58 -7.91 -4.79
C VAL A 40 3.77 -6.63 -5.07
N PRO A 41 2.48 -6.74 -5.41
CA PRO A 41 1.55 -5.61 -5.43
C PRO A 41 1.42 -4.98 -4.05
N VAL A 42 1.55 -3.67 -3.95
CA VAL A 42 1.46 -2.93 -2.69
C VAL A 42 0.39 -1.86 -2.82
N GLU A 43 -0.56 -1.89 -1.90
CA GLU A 43 -1.50 -0.79 -1.65
C GLU A 43 -1.01 0.07 -0.50
N VAL A 44 -1.15 1.39 -0.61
CA VAL A 44 -0.88 2.35 0.45
C VAL A 44 -2.17 3.11 0.72
N GLU A 45 -2.65 3.05 1.95
CA GLU A 45 -3.97 3.62 2.29
C GLU A 45 -3.90 4.32 3.64
N CYS A 46 -4.67 5.39 3.80
CA CYS A 46 -4.82 6.03 5.10
C CYS A 46 -5.55 5.10 6.08
N LEU A 47 -5.14 5.11 7.35
CA LEU A 47 -5.79 4.29 8.38
C LEU A 47 -7.29 4.61 8.53
N SER A 48 -7.70 5.85 8.27
CA SER A 48 -9.10 6.30 8.28
C SER A 48 -9.96 5.65 7.19
N THR A 49 -9.33 5.17 6.11
CA THR A 49 -9.96 4.54 4.94
C THR A 49 -9.49 3.09 4.74
N PHE A 50 -8.95 2.45 5.79
CA PHE A 50 -8.31 1.14 5.71
C PHE A 50 -9.14 0.05 5.02
N TYR A 51 -10.47 0.10 5.14
CA TYR A 51 -11.37 -0.89 4.57
C TYR A 51 -11.32 -0.91 3.03
N CYS A 52 -11.04 0.24 2.39
CA CYS A 52 -10.81 0.33 0.95
C CYS A 52 -9.53 -0.43 0.57
N GLY A 53 -8.40 -0.05 1.18
CA GLY A 53 -7.11 -0.68 0.94
C GLY A 53 -7.08 -2.19 1.25
N VAL A 54 -7.81 -2.65 2.27
CA VAL A 54 -7.97 -4.10 2.54
C VAL A 54 -8.65 -4.81 1.37
N GLY A 55 -9.75 -4.25 0.84
CA GLY A 55 -10.46 -4.83 -0.30
C GLY A 55 -9.57 -4.94 -1.53
N GLN A 56 -8.80 -3.90 -1.83
CA GLN A 56 -7.84 -3.87 -2.94
C GLN A 56 -6.69 -4.87 -2.74
N ALA A 57 -6.09 -4.91 -1.55
CA ALA A 57 -5.02 -5.86 -1.24
C ALA A 57 -5.48 -7.32 -1.35
N LEU A 58 -6.71 -7.63 -0.94
CA LEU A 58 -7.32 -8.96 -1.11
C LEU A 58 -7.53 -9.30 -2.59
N ALA A 59 -7.95 -8.32 -3.41
CA ALA A 59 -8.08 -8.51 -4.86
C ALA A 59 -6.72 -8.80 -5.52
N TYR A 60 -5.66 -8.12 -5.11
CA TYR A 60 -4.30 -8.40 -5.59
C TYR A 60 -3.82 -9.78 -5.14
N LEU A 61 -4.11 -10.16 -3.90
CA LEU A 61 -3.80 -11.47 -3.36
C LEU A 61 -4.47 -12.58 -4.17
N TYR A 62 -5.73 -12.39 -4.55
CA TYR A 62 -6.44 -13.32 -5.44
C TYR A 62 -5.79 -13.40 -6.83
N GLY A 63 -5.46 -12.25 -7.45
CA GLY A 63 -4.92 -12.22 -8.82
C GLY A 63 -3.46 -12.67 -8.97
N VAL A 64 -2.62 -12.47 -7.94
CA VAL A 64 -1.16 -12.66 -8.03
C VAL A 64 -0.64 -13.66 -6.98
N GLY A 65 -1.46 -14.08 -6.01
CA GLY A 65 -1.09 -14.98 -4.92
C GLY A 65 -0.30 -14.32 -3.79
N ARG A 66 -0.01 -13.01 -3.90
CA ARG A 66 0.66 -12.20 -2.88
C ARG A 66 0.26 -10.73 -3.00
N ALA A 67 0.24 -10.03 -1.88
CA ALA A 67 -0.02 -8.59 -1.80
C ALA A 67 0.55 -8.04 -0.48
N ALA A 68 0.79 -6.74 -0.43
CA ALA A 68 1.04 -6.02 0.81
C ALA A 68 0.11 -4.81 0.93
N LEU A 69 -0.28 -4.49 2.16
CA LEU A 69 -1.04 -3.30 2.50
C LEU A 69 -0.21 -2.48 3.48
N VAL A 70 0.05 -1.23 3.14
CA VAL A 70 0.72 -0.26 4.00
C VAL A 70 -0.34 0.70 4.50
N LEU A 71 -0.57 0.70 5.81
CA LEU A 71 -1.50 1.64 6.44
C LEU A 71 -0.73 2.83 7.00
N VAL A 72 -1.13 4.03 6.58
CA VAL A 72 -0.52 5.28 7.00
C VAL A 72 -1.40 5.96 8.04
N ALA A 73 -0.86 6.19 9.23
CA ALA A 73 -1.55 6.89 10.31
C ALA A 73 -1.13 8.36 10.34
N ASP A 74 -2.08 9.26 10.62
CA ASP A 74 -1.91 10.72 10.67
C ASP A 74 -0.95 11.22 11.78
N GLY A 75 -0.34 10.32 12.55
CA GLY A 75 0.72 10.65 13.49
C GLY A 75 1.26 9.42 14.20
N PRO A 76 2.53 9.44 14.66
CA PRO A 76 3.03 8.44 15.57
C PRO A 76 2.16 8.47 16.83
N ARG A 77 1.71 7.31 17.31
CA ARG A 77 1.16 7.21 18.66
C ARG A 77 2.20 7.83 19.63
N PRO A 78 1.79 8.63 20.62
CA PRO A 78 2.71 9.10 21.65
C PRO A 78 3.53 7.91 22.19
N GLY A 79 4.86 8.00 22.16
CA GLY A 79 5.79 6.95 22.59
C GLY A 79 6.34 6.02 21.50
N LEU A 80 5.83 6.04 20.26
CA LEU A 80 6.41 5.21 19.18
C LEU A 80 7.84 5.62 18.82
N GLY A 81 8.15 6.93 18.86
CA GLY A 81 9.49 7.44 18.62
C GLY A 81 10.52 7.00 19.68
N ASP A 82 10.06 6.76 20.91
CA ASP A 82 10.91 6.29 22.01
C ASP A 82 11.18 4.78 21.90
N PHE A 83 10.26 4.02 21.31
CA PHE A 83 10.42 2.59 21.07
C PHE A 83 11.35 2.26 19.89
N LEU A 84 11.49 3.17 18.92
CA LEU A 84 12.27 2.94 17.69
C LEU A 84 13.72 3.43 17.76
N ARG A 85 14.16 4.01 18.89
CA ARG A 85 15.55 4.43 19.14
C ARG A 85 16.26 3.41 20.02
#